data_AF-A0A828Y9K5-F1
#
_entry.id   AF-A0A828Y9K5-F1
#
_cell.length_a   1.000
_cell.length_b   1.000
_cell.length_c   1.000
_cell.angle_alpha   90.00
_cell.angle_beta   90.00
_cell.angle_gamma   90.00
#
_symmetry.space_group_name_H-M   'P 1'
#
loop_
_entity.id
_entity.type
_entity.pdbx_description
1 polymer ?
#
loop_
_entity_poly.entity_id
_entity_poly.type
_entity_poly.pdbx_seq_one_letter_code
_entity_poly.pdbx_strand_id
1 'polypeptide(L)'
;MRINVKLVLSLLFVFTFLSSCSTRKEDKNTSDLLLFLLFQDRVENYDRDVQIITHTIVSSPFVSYDTNYSDEDLNYYKDLVETEIARYPRGYFIKARAERIVFTRNLNLKGSYAGAVSEPSQNIIFLDVQDGIKSRSETTPLDPQYYSAARLSKVIHHELTHSMDDVMRYYWDPKWESLNPPSFQYGSYDYSSFNPRALGAISPV
;
A
#
# COMPACT_ATOMS: atom_id res chain seq x y z
N MET A 1 -25.35 -9.13 0.17
CA MET A 1 -25.00 -10.23 -0.75
C MET A 1 -26.28 -10.93 -1.22
N ARG A 2 -26.71 -10.71 -2.47
CA ARG A 2 -27.86 -11.46 -3.04
C ARG A 2 -27.32 -12.73 -3.69
N ILE A 3 -27.39 -13.84 -2.97
CA ILE A 3 -27.07 -15.16 -3.52
C ILE A 3 -28.13 -15.45 -4.58
N ASN A 4 -27.70 -15.66 -5.82
CA ASN A 4 -28.61 -15.99 -6.91
C ASN A 4 -29.01 -17.47 -6.77
N VAL A 5 -30.09 -17.70 -6.02
CA VAL A 5 -30.55 -19.04 -5.60
C VAL A 5 -30.70 -19.99 -6.79
N LYS A 6 -31.09 -19.48 -7.97
CA LYS A 6 -31.18 -20.27 -9.21
C LYS A 6 -29.83 -20.81 -9.68
N LEU A 7 -28.75 -20.04 -9.54
CA LEU A 7 -27.41 -20.47 -9.91
C LEU A 7 -26.91 -21.56 -8.95
N VAL A 8 -27.13 -21.37 -7.64
CA VAL A 8 -26.75 -22.34 -6.60
C VAL A 8 -27.52 -23.65 -6.76
N LEU A 9 -28.83 -23.58 -7.03
CA LEU A 9 -29.65 -24.78 -7.28
C LEU A 9 -29.21 -25.51 -8.55
N SER A 10 -28.85 -24.77 -9.60
CA SER A 10 -28.41 -25.36 -10.87
C SER A 10 -27.06 -26.08 -10.72
N LEU A 11 -26.12 -25.49 -9.97
CA LEU A 11 -24.85 -26.15 -9.65
C LEU A 11 -25.05 -27.40 -8.79
N LEU A 12 -25.88 -27.33 -7.74
CA LEU A 12 -26.21 -28.50 -6.91
C LEU A 12 -26.85 -29.64 -7.72
N PHE A 13 -27.69 -29.30 -8.71
CA PHE A 13 -28.31 -30.29 -9.60
C PHE A 13 -27.28 -30.96 -10.52
N VAL A 14 -26.30 -30.22 -11.03
CA VAL A 14 -25.23 -30.79 -11.86
C VAL A 14 -24.32 -31.73 -11.06
N PHE A 15 -24.04 -31.41 -9.79
CA PHE A 15 -23.22 -32.26 -8.91
C PHE A 15 -23.89 -33.60 -8.57
N THR A 16 -25.21 -33.66 -8.38
CA THR A 16 -25.91 -34.92 -8.08
C THR A 16 -25.94 -35.88 -9.28
N PHE A 17 -25.96 -35.36 -10.52
CA PHE A 17 -25.85 -36.18 -11.73
C PHE A 17 -24.42 -36.69 -11.99
N LEU A 18 -23.40 -35.92 -11.61
CA LEU A 18 -21.99 -36.33 -11.76
C LEU A 18 -21.56 -37.36 -10.69
N SER A 19 -22.17 -37.34 -9.49
CA SER A 19 -21.87 -38.31 -8.43
C SER A 19 -22.46 -39.71 -8.64
N SER A 20 -23.43 -39.90 -9.54
CA SER A 20 -24.02 -41.22 -9.82
C SER A 20 -23.29 -42.05 -10.88
N CYS A 21 -22.19 -41.53 -11.45
CA CYS A 21 -21.45 -42.19 -12.53
C CYS A 21 -19.94 -42.35 -12.26
N SER A 22 -19.49 -42.38 -11.01
CA SER A 22 -18.11 -42.72 -10.68
C SER A 22 -18.01 -43.71 -9.53
N THR A 23 -17.85 -44.99 -9.87
CA THR A 23 -17.18 -45.95 -9.01
C THR A 23 -15.67 -45.85 -9.25
N ARG A 24 -15.05 -44.73 -8.88
CA ARG A 24 -13.59 -44.60 -8.84
C ARG A 24 -13.19 -43.51 -7.85
N LYS A 25 -12.14 -43.83 -7.08
CA LYS A 25 -11.53 -43.07 -5.98
C LYS A 25 -11.71 -41.55 -6.12
N GLU A 26 -12.10 -40.89 -5.03
CA GLU A 26 -12.17 -39.43 -4.90
C GLU A 26 -11.04 -38.74 -5.67
N ASP A 27 -11.41 -38.10 -6.78
CA ASP A 27 -10.50 -37.38 -7.64
C ASP A 27 -10.13 -36.05 -6.97
N LYS A 28 -8.91 -35.96 -6.45
CA LYS A 28 -8.28 -34.72 -5.94
C LYS A 28 -8.51 -33.51 -6.88
N ASN A 29 -8.57 -33.76 -8.19
CA ASN A 29 -8.84 -32.75 -9.22
C ASN A 29 -10.14 -31.96 -9.03
N THR A 30 -11.20 -32.55 -8.46
CA THR A 30 -12.47 -31.83 -8.25
C THR A 30 -12.42 -30.89 -7.05
N SER A 31 -11.72 -31.30 -5.99
CA SER A 31 -11.43 -30.44 -4.83
C SER A 31 -10.52 -29.27 -5.23
N ASP A 32 -9.49 -29.54 -6.04
CA ASP A 32 -8.55 -28.52 -6.50
C ASP A 32 -9.22 -27.51 -7.44
N LEU A 33 -10.16 -27.95 -8.29
CA LEU A 33 -10.96 -27.05 -9.15
C LEU A 33 -11.88 -26.15 -8.33
N LEU A 34 -12.54 -26.69 -7.30
CA LEU A 34 -13.39 -25.92 -6.38
C LEU A 34 -12.56 -24.90 -5.57
N LEU A 35 -11.40 -25.31 -5.07
CA LEU A 35 -10.45 -24.41 -4.42
C LEU A 35 -9.98 -23.32 -5.38
N PHE A 36 -9.63 -23.67 -6.62
CA PHE A 36 -9.22 -22.72 -7.65
C PHE A 36 -10.32 -21.70 -7.97
N LEU A 37 -11.58 -22.13 -8.05
CA LEU A 37 -12.74 -21.25 -8.28
C LEU A 37 -13.05 -20.36 -7.07
N LEU A 38 -12.78 -20.83 -5.85
CA LEU A 38 -12.92 -20.06 -4.61
C LEU A 38 -11.77 -19.07 -4.39
N PHE A 39 -10.57 -19.37 -4.89
CA PHE A 39 -9.37 -18.53 -4.79
C PHE A 39 -9.12 -17.68 -6.05
N GLN A 40 -10.10 -17.55 -6.95
CA GLN A 40 -9.95 -16.60 -8.05
C GLN A 40 -9.86 -15.18 -7.49
N ASP A 41 -8.75 -14.53 -7.81
CA ASP A 41 -8.56 -13.11 -7.56
C ASP A 41 -9.52 -12.31 -8.46
N ARG A 42 -10.62 -11.85 -7.87
CA ARG A 42 -11.75 -11.21 -8.55
C ARG A 42 -11.74 -9.72 -8.29
N VAL A 43 -11.97 -8.91 -9.33
CA VAL A 43 -11.99 -7.45 -9.24
C VAL A 43 -13.02 -6.97 -8.21
N GLU A 44 -14.13 -7.70 -8.08
CA GLU A 44 -15.20 -7.41 -7.12
C GLU A 44 -14.75 -7.45 -5.66
N ASN A 45 -13.66 -8.18 -5.34
CA ASN A 45 -13.10 -8.20 -3.99
C ASN A 45 -12.49 -6.85 -3.58
N TYR A 46 -12.18 -6.01 -4.57
CA TYR A 46 -11.49 -4.75 -4.39
C TYR A 46 -12.33 -3.54 -4.78
N ASP A 47 -13.56 -3.74 -5.26
CA ASP A 47 -14.46 -2.66 -5.70
C ASP A 47 -15.06 -1.91 -4.51
N ARG A 48 -14.22 -1.18 -3.78
CA ARG A 48 -14.58 -0.29 -2.68
C ARG A 48 -13.57 0.84 -2.57
N ASP A 49 -13.91 1.85 -1.79
CA ASP A 49 -13.05 3.00 -1.55
C ASP A 49 -11.95 2.66 -0.53
N VAL A 50 -10.80 3.31 -0.70
CA VAL A 50 -9.71 3.28 0.29
C VAL A 50 -10.19 4.00 1.55
N GLN A 51 -9.98 3.40 2.70
CA GLN A 51 -10.37 4.02 3.97
C GLN A 51 -9.32 5.05 4.39
N ILE A 52 -9.74 6.30 4.56
CA ILE A 52 -8.90 7.36 5.13
C ILE A 52 -9.22 7.47 6.63
N ILE A 53 -8.22 7.28 7.48
CA ILE A 53 -8.31 7.32 8.93
C ILE A 53 -7.57 8.56 9.43
N THR A 54 -8.27 9.39 10.20
CA THR A 54 -7.77 10.60 10.84
C THR A 54 -8.13 10.60 12.32
N HIS A 55 -7.37 11.30 13.15
CA HIS A 55 -7.65 11.54 14.57
C HIS A 55 -7.86 10.26 15.40
N THR A 56 -7.39 9.12 14.89
CA THR A 56 -7.60 7.80 15.48
C THR A 56 -6.29 7.03 15.39
N ILE A 57 -5.79 6.57 16.53
CA ILE A 57 -4.60 5.72 16.59
C ILE A 57 -4.97 4.32 16.11
N VAL A 58 -4.31 3.89 15.04
CA VAL A 58 -4.26 2.50 14.56
C VAL A 58 -2.94 1.88 15.03
N SER A 59 -3.04 0.89 15.92
CA SER A 59 -1.86 0.19 16.43
C SER A 59 -1.19 -0.66 15.34
N SER A 60 0.12 -0.52 15.22
CA SER A 60 0.97 -1.35 14.35
C SER A 60 2.32 -1.59 15.04
N PRO A 61 2.89 -2.82 14.99
CA PRO A 61 4.18 -3.11 15.60
C PRO A 61 5.29 -2.17 15.14
N PHE A 62 6.07 -1.68 16.10
CA PHE A 62 7.22 -0.78 15.86
C PHE A 62 6.88 0.57 15.21
N VAL A 63 5.60 0.89 15.03
CA VAL A 63 5.13 2.18 14.54
C VAL A 63 4.57 2.96 15.72
N SER A 64 5.01 4.20 15.89
CA SER A 64 4.47 5.12 16.89
C SER A 64 4.29 6.52 16.30
N TYR A 65 3.21 7.20 16.69
CA TYR A 65 2.84 8.52 16.22
C TYR A 65 1.76 9.10 17.14
N ASP A 66 1.46 10.40 16.97
CA ASP A 66 0.26 11.05 17.48
C ASP A 66 -0.66 11.49 16.33
N THR A 67 -1.85 11.99 16.65
CA THR A 67 -2.81 12.50 15.67
C THR A 67 -3.20 13.94 15.95
N ASN A 68 -2.31 14.71 16.60
CA ASN A 68 -2.53 16.10 16.99
C ASN A 68 -1.90 17.06 15.98
N TYR A 69 -2.19 16.86 14.70
CA TYR A 69 -1.85 17.78 13.61
C TYR A 69 -2.93 18.87 13.48
N SER A 70 -2.64 19.95 12.75
CA SER A 70 -3.64 20.98 12.46
C SER A 70 -4.65 20.49 11.42
N ASP A 71 -5.91 20.93 11.53
CA ASP A 71 -6.93 20.64 10.51
C ASP A 71 -6.56 21.23 9.15
N GLU A 72 -5.83 22.36 9.14
CA GLU A 72 -5.38 23.00 7.91
C GLU A 72 -4.39 22.12 7.15
N ASP A 73 -3.36 21.62 7.83
CA ASP A 73 -2.35 20.74 7.27
C ASP A 73 -2.95 19.38 6.88
N LEU A 74 -3.84 18.83 7.72
CA LEU A 74 -4.56 17.60 7.43
C LEU A 74 -5.37 17.73 6.15
N ASN A 75 -6.24 18.74 6.05
CA ASN A 75 -7.14 18.87 4.91
C ASN A 75 -6.34 19.07 3.61
N TYR A 76 -5.26 19.85 3.66
CA TYR A 76 -4.37 20.01 2.52
C TYR A 76 -3.77 18.67 2.05
N TYR A 77 -3.19 17.89 2.96
CA TYR A 77 -2.55 16.64 2.57
C TYR A 77 -3.58 15.57 2.19
N LYS A 78 -4.75 15.57 2.85
CA LYS A 78 -5.88 14.71 2.51
C LYS A 78 -6.37 14.95 1.08
N ASP A 79 -6.55 16.20 0.66
CA ASP A 79 -6.97 16.52 -0.71
C ASP A 79 -5.97 16.01 -1.76
N LEU A 80 -4.66 16.10 -1.45
CA LEU A 80 -3.61 15.53 -2.29
C LEU A 80 -3.71 14.00 -2.36
N VAL A 81 -3.91 13.33 -1.23
CA VAL A 81 -4.07 11.86 -1.18
C VAL A 81 -5.29 11.40 -1.96
N GLU A 82 -6.44 12.05 -1.79
CA GLU A 82 -7.66 11.73 -2.53
C GLU A 82 -7.46 11.94 -4.04
N THR A 83 -6.77 13.01 -4.43
CA THR A 83 -6.39 13.27 -5.82
C THR A 83 -5.47 12.18 -6.38
N GLU A 84 -4.48 11.72 -5.61
CA GLU A 84 -3.60 10.63 -6.04
C GLU A 84 -4.34 9.31 -6.17
N ILE A 85 -5.18 8.94 -5.19
CA ILE A 85 -5.99 7.72 -5.26
C ILE A 85 -6.86 7.71 -6.52
N ALA A 86 -7.47 8.85 -6.87
CA ALA A 86 -8.32 8.99 -8.06
C ALA A 86 -7.58 8.82 -9.40
N ARG A 87 -6.24 8.87 -9.43
CA ARG A 87 -5.45 8.61 -10.65
C ARG A 87 -5.35 7.12 -11.00
N TYR A 88 -5.64 6.23 -10.06
CA TYR A 88 -5.56 4.80 -10.25
C TYR A 88 -6.96 4.21 -10.49
N PRO A 89 -7.06 3.06 -11.18
CA PRO A 89 -8.31 2.34 -11.26
C PRO A 89 -8.88 2.07 -9.87
N ARG A 90 -10.21 2.17 -9.73
CA ARG A 90 -10.90 1.83 -8.48
C ARG A 90 -10.48 0.43 -8.02
N GLY A 91 -10.18 0.30 -6.73
CA GLY A 91 -9.70 -0.95 -6.13
C GLY A 91 -8.20 -1.25 -6.32
N TYR A 92 -7.46 -0.45 -7.10
CA TYR A 92 -6.02 -0.66 -7.31
C TYR A 92 -5.24 -0.65 -6.00
N PHE A 93 -5.45 0.38 -5.15
CA PHE A 93 -4.82 0.48 -3.83
C PHE A 93 -5.14 -0.73 -2.95
N ILE A 94 -6.38 -1.19 -2.97
CA ILE A 94 -6.84 -2.32 -2.15
C ILE A 94 -6.17 -3.60 -2.62
N LYS A 95 -6.12 -3.82 -3.94
CA LYS A 95 -5.38 -4.93 -4.55
C LYS A 95 -3.89 -4.89 -4.19
N ALA A 96 -3.32 -3.69 -4.09
CA ALA A 96 -1.95 -3.45 -3.68
C ALA A 96 -1.69 -3.65 -2.18
N ARG A 97 -2.69 -4.03 -1.35
CA ARG A 97 -2.60 -4.02 0.13
C ARG A 97 -2.39 -2.63 0.73
N ALA A 98 -2.95 -1.61 0.12
CA ALA A 98 -3.04 -0.24 0.65
C ALA A 98 -4.51 0.13 0.91
N GLU A 99 -5.21 -0.70 1.69
CA GLU A 99 -6.65 -0.54 1.94
C GLU A 99 -6.98 0.65 2.84
N ARG A 100 -6.04 1.01 3.71
CA ARG A 100 -6.19 2.07 4.71
C ARG A 100 -5.04 3.05 4.59
N ILE A 101 -5.37 4.33 4.48
CA ILE A 101 -4.43 5.43 4.68
C ILE A 101 -4.65 6.00 6.07
N VAL A 102 -3.61 5.99 6.90
CA VAL A 102 -3.66 6.54 8.26
C VAL A 102 -2.82 7.81 8.28
N PHE A 103 -3.47 8.94 8.54
CA PHE A 103 -2.77 10.20 8.77
C PHE A 103 -2.21 10.25 10.19
N THR A 104 -0.95 10.60 10.29
CA THR A 104 -0.17 10.58 11.53
C THR A 104 0.54 11.90 11.71
N ARG A 105 1.09 12.13 12.90
CA ARG A 105 2.06 13.19 13.17
C ARG A 105 3.18 12.62 14.03
N ASN A 106 4.41 13.08 13.79
CA ASN A 106 5.62 12.56 14.42
C ASN A 106 5.77 11.05 14.19
N LEU A 107 5.48 10.60 12.97
CA LEU A 107 5.58 9.19 12.59
C LEU A 107 6.99 8.66 12.82
N ASN A 108 7.05 7.54 13.52
CA ASN A 108 8.28 6.88 13.88
C ASN A 108 8.17 5.38 13.63
N LEU A 109 9.18 4.83 12.95
CA LEU A 109 9.33 3.40 12.70
C LEU A 109 10.63 2.94 13.38
N LYS A 110 10.52 1.98 14.30
CA LYS A 110 11.66 1.37 15.02
C LYS A 110 12.58 2.41 15.69
N GLY A 111 12.00 3.48 16.23
CA GLY A 111 12.75 4.55 16.90
C GLY A 111 13.21 5.68 15.98
N SER A 112 13.06 5.57 14.65
CA SER A 112 13.48 6.58 13.69
C SER A 112 12.30 7.30 13.05
N TYR A 113 12.42 8.62 12.86
CA TYR A 113 11.43 9.42 12.14
C TYR A 113 11.24 8.90 10.71
N ALA A 114 9.98 8.86 10.25
CA ALA A 114 9.61 8.51 8.90
C ALA A 114 8.57 9.49 8.36
N GLY A 115 8.72 9.95 7.12
CA GLY A 115 7.70 10.81 6.47
C GLY A 115 6.47 10.03 5.99
N ALA A 116 6.64 8.73 5.76
CA ALA A 116 5.59 7.79 5.44
C ALA A 116 6.10 6.36 5.68
N VAL A 117 5.18 5.40 5.85
CA VAL A 117 5.49 3.98 6.02
C VAL A 117 4.39 3.13 5.41
N SER A 118 4.76 2.23 4.51
CA SER A 118 3.89 1.15 4.05
C SER A 118 4.02 -0.08 4.95
N GLU A 119 2.88 -0.61 5.39
CA GLU A 119 2.77 -1.87 6.12
C GLU A 119 1.81 -2.82 5.40
N PRO A 120 2.26 -3.48 4.32
CA PRO A 120 1.41 -4.31 3.46
C PRO A 120 0.83 -5.51 4.21
N SER A 121 1.50 -6.02 5.25
CA SER A 121 0.99 -7.16 6.04
C SER A 121 -0.27 -6.81 6.83
N GLN A 122 -0.54 -5.52 7.02
CA GLN A 122 -1.72 -4.99 7.70
C GLN A 122 -2.64 -4.21 6.75
N ASN A 123 -2.32 -4.15 5.47
CA ASN A 123 -3.04 -3.36 4.49
C ASN A 123 -3.08 -1.84 4.80
N ILE A 124 -2.01 -1.26 5.34
CA ILE A 124 -1.95 0.15 5.78
C ILE A 124 -0.81 0.90 5.09
N ILE A 125 -1.06 2.15 4.72
CA ILE A 125 -0.01 3.16 4.53
C ILE A 125 -0.20 4.26 5.60
N PHE A 126 0.86 4.57 6.33
CA PHE A 126 0.93 5.70 7.26
C PHE A 126 1.56 6.90 6.56
N LEU A 127 0.96 8.08 6.70
CA LEU A 127 1.45 9.34 6.11
C LEU A 127 1.59 10.40 7.19
N ASP A 128 2.81 10.95 7.33
CA ASP A 128 3.10 11.98 8.32
C ASP A 128 2.64 13.37 7.85
N VAL A 129 1.65 13.92 8.55
CA VAL A 129 1.20 15.31 8.45
C VAL A 129 2.14 16.16 9.28
N GLN A 130 3.20 16.65 8.65
CA GLN A 130 4.12 17.57 9.32
C GLN A 130 3.48 18.93 9.59
N ASP A 131 3.79 19.52 10.73
CA ASP A 131 3.31 20.84 11.12
C ASP A 131 3.70 21.90 10.08
N GLY A 132 2.75 22.62 9.49
CA GLY A 132 2.98 23.63 8.46
C GLY A 132 3.28 23.07 7.06
N ILE A 133 2.92 21.82 6.78
CA ILE A 133 3.10 21.21 5.45
C ILE A 133 2.38 21.99 4.35
N LYS A 134 1.18 22.54 4.64
CA LYS A 134 0.43 23.32 3.65
C LYS A 134 1.21 24.56 3.23
N SER A 135 1.60 25.39 4.20
CA SER A 135 2.29 26.66 3.93
C SER A 135 3.64 26.46 3.24
N ARG A 136 4.39 25.43 3.63
CA ARG A 136 5.64 25.04 2.94
C ARG A 136 5.41 24.54 1.52
N SER A 137 4.34 23.79 1.28
CA SER A 137 4.01 23.30 -0.05
C SER A 137 3.59 24.43 -0.99
N GLU A 138 2.74 25.35 -0.53
CA GLU A 138 2.22 26.48 -1.32
C GLU A 138 3.32 27.48 -1.69
N THR A 139 4.38 27.59 -0.88
CA THR A 139 5.54 28.44 -1.18
C THR A 139 6.52 27.80 -2.17
N THR A 140 6.45 26.49 -2.39
CA THR A 140 7.39 25.75 -3.26
C THR A 140 6.70 24.68 -4.12
N PRO A 141 5.57 24.97 -4.81
CA PRO A 141 4.65 23.93 -5.32
C PRO A 141 5.23 23.00 -6.39
N LEU A 142 6.31 23.40 -7.07
CA LEU A 142 6.98 22.61 -8.11
C LEU A 142 8.38 22.10 -7.70
N ASP A 143 8.85 22.43 -6.49
CA ASP A 143 10.20 22.05 -6.06
C ASP A 143 10.22 20.58 -5.57
N PRO A 144 10.93 19.67 -6.25
CA PRO A 144 10.92 18.26 -5.87
C PRO A 144 11.72 17.95 -4.60
N GLN A 145 12.50 18.89 -4.06
CA GLN A 145 13.34 18.74 -2.87
C GLN A 145 12.61 19.20 -1.60
N TYR A 146 11.74 20.19 -1.72
CA TYR A 146 10.95 20.75 -0.60
C TYR A 146 9.56 20.10 -0.51
N TYR A 147 8.80 20.40 0.54
CA TYR A 147 7.45 19.86 0.84
C TYR A 147 6.36 20.21 -0.19
N SER A 148 6.72 20.34 -1.47
CA SER A 148 5.83 20.60 -2.58
C SER A 148 4.79 19.52 -2.78
N ALA A 149 3.66 19.89 -3.38
CA ALA A 149 2.62 18.96 -3.82
C ALA A 149 3.19 17.83 -4.70
N ALA A 150 4.14 18.16 -5.59
CA ALA A 150 4.80 17.18 -6.44
C ALA A 150 5.64 16.17 -5.65
N ARG A 151 6.32 16.60 -4.58
CA ARG A 151 7.06 15.69 -3.70
C ARG A 151 6.12 14.82 -2.86
N LEU A 152 5.05 15.39 -2.30
CA LEU A 152 4.08 14.64 -1.50
C LEU A 152 3.34 13.59 -2.33
N SER A 153 2.94 13.95 -3.55
CA SER A 153 2.43 13.02 -4.57
C SER A 153 3.40 11.85 -4.82
N LYS A 154 4.69 12.14 -5.00
CA LYS A 154 5.73 11.09 -5.16
C LYS A 154 5.87 10.20 -3.94
N VAL A 155 5.74 10.73 -2.72
CA VAL A 155 5.77 9.93 -1.48
C VAL A 155 4.59 8.95 -1.47
N ILE A 156 3.37 9.39 -1.78
CA ILE A 156 2.20 8.51 -1.85
C ILE A 156 2.42 7.37 -2.86
N HIS A 157 2.94 7.69 -4.05
CA HIS A 157 3.25 6.68 -5.07
C HIS A 157 4.37 5.72 -4.64
N HIS A 158 5.40 6.25 -3.96
CA HIS A 158 6.51 5.45 -3.43
C HIS A 158 6.01 4.41 -2.42
N GLU A 159 5.17 4.82 -1.48
CA GLU A 159 4.57 3.91 -0.50
C GLU A 159 3.64 2.87 -1.16
N LEU A 160 2.80 3.29 -2.10
CA LEU A 160 1.99 2.36 -2.87
C LEU A 160 2.86 1.32 -3.60
N THR A 161 4.03 1.72 -4.10
CA THR A 161 4.99 0.82 -4.74
C THR A 161 5.53 -0.23 -3.76
N HIS A 162 5.88 0.16 -2.53
CA HIS A 162 6.26 -0.81 -1.49
C HIS A 162 5.18 -1.86 -1.24
N SER A 163 3.91 -1.46 -1.26
CA SER A 163 2.79 -2.40 -1.08
C SER A 163 2.58 -3.29 -2.30
N MET A 164 2.69 -2.73 -3.50
CA MET A 164 2.66 -3.49 -4.75
C MET A 164 3.79 -4.53 -4.84
N ASP A 165 5.00 -4.17 -4.44
CA ASP A 165 6.13 -5.08 -4.51
C ASP A 165 6.02 -6.25 -3.53
N ASP A 166 5.42 -6.04 -2.35
CA ASP A 166 5.08 -7.12 -1.41
C ASP A 166 4.07 -8.10 -2.02
N VAL A 167 3.04 -7.59 -2.70
CA VAL A 167 2.05 -8.43 -3.40
C VAL A 167 2.69 -9.21 -4.55
N MET A 168 3.51 -8.54 -5.36
CA MET A 168 4.12 -9.14 -6.54
C MET A 168 5.34 -10.01 -6.22
N ARG A 169 5.91 -9.87 -5.02
CA ARG A 169 7.08 -10.62 -4.55
C ARG A 169 8.32 -10.44 -5.43
N TYR A 170 8.42 -9.32 -6.14
CA TYR A 170 9.50 -9.07 -7.11
C TYR A 170 10.89 -9.13 -6.47
N TYR A 171 11.04 -8.72 -5.21
CA TYR A 171 12.33 -8.74 -4.51
C TYR A 171 12.86 -10.15 -4.21
N TRP A 172 12.00 -11.17 -4.28
CA TRP A 172 12.39 -12.59 -4.15
C TRP A 172 12.55 -13.28 -5.50
N ASP A 173 12.44 -12.54 -6.61
CA ASP A 173 12.71 -13.09 -7.94
C ASP A 173 14.23 -13.30 -8.10
N PRO A 174 14.70 -14.52 -8.41
CA PRO A 174 16.14 -14.80 -8.53
C PRO A 174 16.85 -13.92 -9.58
N LYS A 175 16.14 -13.47 -10.62
CA LYS A 175 16.68 -12.54 -11.62
C LYS A 175 16.89 -11.17 -11.00
N TRP A 176 15.95 -10.69 -10.18
CA TRP A 176 16.12 -9.43 -9.44
C TRP A 176 17.28 -9.52 -8.44
N GLU A 177 17.37 -10.61 -7.68
CA GLU A 177 18.50 -10.86 -6.77
C GLU A 177 19.84 -10.88 -7.52
N SER A 178 19.89 -11.51 -8.70
CA SER A 178 21.12 -11.61 -9.51
C SER A 178 21.67 -10.27 -10.01
N LEU A 179 20.84 -9.21 -10.05
CA LEU A 179 21.30 -7.86 -10.40
C LEU A 179 22.16 -7.23 -9.31
N ASN A 180 22.08 -7.74 -8.08
CA ASN A 180 22.86 -7.29 -6.94
C ASN A 180 23.86 -8.40 -6.54
N PRO A 181 24.99 -8.55 -7.26
CA PRO A 181 25.99 -9.56 -6.91
C PRO A 181 26.47 -9.36 -5.46
N PRO A 182 26.98 -10.39 -4.76
CA PRO A 182 27.46 -10.25 -3.38
C PRO A 182 28.54 -9.17 -3.18
N SER A 183 29.22 -8.77 -4.25
CA SER A 183 30.20 -7.66 -4.27
C SER A 183 29.56 -6.28 -4.44
N PHE A 184 28.26 -6.19 -4.69
CA PHE A 184 27.54 -4.93 -4.80
C PHE A 184 27.56 -4.22 -3.46
N GLN A 185 28.07 -3.00 -3.47
CA GLN A 185 28.00 -2.09 -2.35
C GLN A 185 27.30 -0.84 -2.85
N TYR A 186 26.29 -0.37 -2.12
CA TYR A 186 25.82 0.99 -2.31
C TYR A 186 27.01 1.92 -2.09
N GLY A 187 27.21 2.87 -3.00
CA GLY A 187 28.33 3.80 -2.92
C GLY A 187 28.34 4.53 -1.57
N SER A 188 29.53 4.73 -1.01
CA SER A 188 29.71 5.64 0.12
C SER A 188 29.62 7.08 -0.36
N TYR A 189 28.85 7.91 0.34
CA TYR A 189 28.87 9.34 0.07
C TYR A 189 30.26 9.89 0.36
N ASP A 190 30.85 10.58 -0.62
CA ASP A 190 32.02 11.42 -0.39
C ASP A 190 31.57 12.69 0.34
N TYR A 191 31.91 12.79 1.63
CA TYR A 191 31.63 13.96 2.47
C TYR A 191 32.69 15.05 2.36
N SER A 192 33.73 14.87 1.52
CA SER A 192 34.77 15.88 1.31
C SER A 192 34.33 17.06 0.44
N SER A 193 33.17 16.95 -0.21
CA SER A 193 32.53 18.03 -0.98
C SER A 193 31.03 18.12 -0.65
N PHE A 194 30.43 19.30 -0.86
CA PHE A 194 28.99 19.49 -0.64
C PHE A 194 28.20 18.52 -1.53
N ASN A 195 27.54 17.55 -0.91
CA ASN A 195 26.70 16.58 -1.58
C ASN A 195 25.24 16.79 -1.16
N PRO A 196 24.36 17.25 -2.08
CA PRO A 196 22.96 17.54 -1.75
C PRO A 196 22.14 16.28 -1.40
N ARG A 197 22.70 15.07 -1.55
CA ARG A 197 22.08 13.79 -1.13
C ARG A 197 22.63 13.23 0.19
N ALA A 198 23.68 13.83 0.74
CA ALA A 198 24.30 13.39 2.01
C ALA A 198 23.63 13.97 3.25
N LEU A 199 22.90 15.08 3.08
CA LEU A 199 21.93 15.56 4.03
C LEU A 199 20.68 14.71 3.81
N GLY A 200 20.28 13.87 4.76
CA GLY A 200 18.95 13.25 4.74
C GLY A 200 17.84 14.30 4.73
N ALA A 201 16.59 13.94 5.06
CA ALA A 201 15.54 14.93 5.26
C ALA A 201 16.06 16.06 6.17
N ILE A 202 16.19 17.26 5.60
CA ILE A 202 16.72 18.43 6.31
C ILE A 202 15.78 18.68 7.48
N SER A 203 16.33 18.69 8.69
CA SER A 203 15.57 18.97 9.91
C SER A 203 14.83 20.29 9.73
N PRO A 204 13.50 20.34 9.96
CA PRO A 204 12.77 21.60 9.87
C PRO A 204 13.36 22.58 10.88
N VAL A 205 13.74 23.76 10.39
CA VAL A 205 14.03 24.95 11.21
C VAL A 205 12.72 25.65 11.52
#